data_AF-A0A8K0QXH5-F1
#
_entry.id   AF-A0A8K0QXH5-F1
#
_cell.length_a   1.000
_cell.length_b   1.000
_cell.length_c   1.000
_cell.angle_alpha   90.00
_cell.angle_beta   90.00
_cell.angle_gamma   90.00
#
_symmetry.space_group_name_H-M   'P 1'
#
loop_
_entity.id
_entity.type
_entity.pdbx_description
1 polymer ?
#
loop_
_entity_poly.entity_id
_entity_poly.type
_entity_poly.pdbx_seq_one_letter_code
_entity_poly.pdbx_strand_id
1 'polypeptide(L)'
;MPDSKILYDLGHDDDGEKWAGGRLQNVLNDTQAEGVVVVARWYGGQNIGPIRFTHIENCAKEAIWKWKVASNEAAKEAATKKQKVDDEKQRKELVKNLQERDANIFTLRKLLAEKKAALEDTEPVPPTPQKPQVYDKMPLQALSRVDKARDATVAFILKQIDKVEEELKLVEALEADTQESWNDAEEEASLEKGKGKEVAPSTPEQ
;
A
#
# COMPACT_ATOMS: atom_id res chain seq x y z
N MET A 1 23.20 4.44 -4.33
CA MET A 1 24.58 4.92 -4.53
C MET A 1 25.08 5.43 -3.19
N PRO A 2 26.33 5.19 -2.79
CA PRO A 2 26.84 5.75 -1.55
C PRO A 2 26.81 7.29 -1.65
N ASP A 3 26.40 7.96 -0.57
CA ASP A 3 26.41 9.42 -0.48
C ASP A 3 27.84 9.93 -0.63
N SER A 4 28.18 10.46 -1.80
CA SER A 4 29.46 11.12 -2.03
C SER A 4 29.46 12.44 -1.25
N LYS A 5 30.17 12.48 -0.13
CA LYS A 5 30.38 13.72 0.63
C LYS A 5 31.14 14.72 -0.24
N ILE A 6 30.46 15.79 -0.65
CA ILE A 6 31.11 16.91 -1.35
C ILE A 6 32.09 17.54 -0.35
N LEU A 7 33.36 17.60 -0.74
CA LEU A 7 34.40 18.29 0.02
C LEU A 7 34.52 19.71 -0.54
N TYR A 8 34.22 20.70 0.29
CA TYR A 8 34.44 22.09 -0.04
C TYR A 8 35.83 22.52 0.42
N ASP A 9 36.51 23.29 -0.42
CA ASP A 9 37.74 24.00 -0.04
C ASP A 9 37.41 25.44 0.34
N LEU A 10 38.19 26.03 1.24
CA LEU A 10 38.02 27.40 1.71
C LEU A 10 39.10 28.28 1.10
N GLY A 11 38.68 29.38 0.45
CA GLY A 11 39.57 30.38 -0.12
C GLY A 11 39.03 31.79 0.04
N HIS A 12 39.92 32.78 0.02
CA HIS A 12 39.55 34.19 0.12
C HIS A 12 40.46 35.06 -0.76
N ASP A 13 39.94 36.23 -1.13
CA ASP A 13 40.67 37.31 -1.79
C ASP A 13 40.29 38.64 -1.10
N ASP A 14 41.27 39.51 -0.90
CA ASP A 14 41.10 40.81 -0.24
C ASP A 14 40.70 41.92 -1.23
N ASP A 15 40.95 41.73 -2.54
CA ASP A 15 40.62 42.70 -3.61
C ASP A 15 40.91 44.18 -3.26
N GLY A 16 42.12 44.45 -2.77
CA GLY A 16 42.58 45.80 -2.40
C GLY A 16 42.20 46.27 -1.00
N GLU A 17 41.31 45.59 -0.29
CA GLU A 17 40.97 45.85 1.13
C GLU A 17 41.64 44.80 2.03
N LYS A 18 42.90 45.06 2.41
CA LYS A 18 43.70 44.13 3.23
C LYS A 18 42.94 43.63 4.47
N TRP A 19 42.95 42.32 4.69
CA TRP A 19 42.29 41.57 5.78
C TRP A 19 40.78 41.36 5.63
N ALA A 20 40.13 41.86 4.58
CA ALA A 20 38.69 41.70 4.40
C ALA A 20 38.29 40.26 4.02
N GLY A 21 39.06 39.61 3.14
CA GLY A 21 38.79 38.26 2.65
C GLY A 21 38.82 37.22 3.78
N GLY A 22 39.85 37.26 4.62
CA GLY A 22 39.94 36.35 5.78
C GLY A 22 38.78 36.52 6.77
N ARG A 23 38.28 37.75 6.95
CA ARG A 23 37.09 38.02 7.78
C ARG A 23 35.82 37.45 7.16
N LEU A 24 35.65 37.60 5.84
CA LEU A 24 34.51 37.02 5.12
C LEU A 24 34.54 35.49 5.13
N GLN A 25 35.71 34.89 5.01
CA GLN A 25 35.87 33.44 5.17
C GLN A 25 35.40 32.98 6.56
N ASN A 26 35.77 33.69 7.62
CA ASN A 26 35.29 33.36 8.96
C ASN A 26 33.77 33.50 9.07
N VAL A 27 33.18 34.55 8.48
CA VAL A 27 31.71 34.72 8.44
C VAL A 27 31.03 33.55 7.74
N LEU A 28 31.55 33.08 6.60
CA LEU A 28 31.02 31.91 5.90
C LEU A 28 31.09 30.64 6.75
N ASN A 29 32.22 30.43 7.44
CA ASN A 29 32.42 29.28 8.31
C ASN A 29 31.49 29.32 9.54
N ASP A 30 31.44 30.45 10.24
CA ASP A 30 30.60 30.66 11.43
C ASP A 30 29.12 30.50 11.12
N THR A 31 28.70 30.98 9.96
CA THR A 31 27.31 30.86 9.52
C THR A 31 27.01 29.49 8.93
N GLN A 32 27.98 28.61 8.71
CA GLN A 32 27.82 27.33 8.01
C GLN A 32 27.05 27.52 6.70
N ALA A 33 27.54 28.43 5.86
CA ALA A 33 26.99 28.68 4.54
C ALA A 33 27.92 28.12 3.47
N GLU A 34 27.35 27.44 2.48
CA GLU A 34 28.08 26.89 1.35
C GLU A 34 27.92 27.82 0.15
N GLY A 35 29.03 28.32 -0.40
CA GLY A 35 29.02 29.19 -1.57
C GLY A 35 30.10 30.27 -1.54
N VAL A 36 29.91 31.30 -2.36
CA VAL A 36 30.83 32.44 -2.49
C VAL A 36 30.10 33.70 -2.05
N VAL A 37 30.78 34.53 -1.24
CA VAL A 37 30.28 35.83 -0.78
C VAL A 37 31.20 36.91 -1.29
N VAL A 38 30.60 37.93 -1.93
CA VAL A 38 31.30 39.10 -2.43
C VAL A 38 30.69 40.33 -1.77
N VAL A 39 31.54 41.20 -1.21
CA VAL A 39 31.10 42.45 -0.59
C VAL A 39 31.75 43.61 -1.31
N ALA A 40 30.92 44.45 -1.94
CA ALA A 40 31.39 45.71 -2.51
C ALA A 40 31.32 46.82 -1.46
N ARG A 41 32.42 47.56 -1.30
CA ARG A 41 32.51 48.73 -0.41
C ARG A 41 32.89 49.97 -1.20
N TRP A 42 32.13 51.05 -1.03
CA TRP A 42 32.39 52.34 -1.67
C TRP A 42 33.06 53.32 -0.70
N TYR A 43 34.08 54.05 -1.16
CA TYR A 43 34.73 55.09 -0.36
C TYR A 43 33.91 56.38 -0.36
N GLY A 44 33.44 56.81 0.81
CA GLY A 44 32.60 58.00 0.98
C GLY A 44 33.33 59.31 1.28
N GLY A 45 34.66 59.38 1.07
CA GLY A 45 35.44 60.61 1.30
C GLY A 45 36.14 60.73 2.65
N GLN A 46 35.84 59.86 3.62
CA GLN A 46 36.51 59.81 4.93
C GLN A 46 36.93 58.38 5.31
N ASN A 47 38.14 58.25 5.86
CA ASN A 47 38.62 56.99 6.42
C ASN A 47 37.94 56.70 7.76
N ILE A 48 37.08 55.67 7.80
CA ILE A 48 36.38 55.19 9.01
C ILE A 48 37.21 54.18 9.83
N GLY A 49 38.50 54.03 9.51
CA GLY A 49 39.41 53.17 10.26
C GLY A 49 38.97 51.69 10.27
N PRO A 50 39.17 50.96 11.38
CA PRO A 50 38.81 49.55 11.51
C PRO A 50 37.30 49.24 11.45
N ILE A 51 36.43 50.22 11.71
CA ILE A 51 34.96 50.03 11.73
C ILE A 51 34.43 49.52 10.38
N ARG A 52 35.12 49.83 9.28
CA ARG A 52 34.78 49.31 7.94
C ARG A 52 34.68 47.79 7.88
N PHE A 53 35.50 47.07 8.66
CA PHE A 53 35.47 45.61 8.66
C PHE A 53 34.20 45.08 9.31
N THR A 54 33.70 45.75 10.36
CA THR A 54 32.40 45.43 10.95
C THR A 54 31.27 45.63 9.95
N HIS A 55 31.32 46.68 9.13
CA HIS A 55 30.32 46.89 8.07
C HIS A 55 30.37 45.78 7.01
N ILE A 56 31.57 45.37 6.60
CA ILE A 56 31.78 44.27 5.64
C ILE A 56 31.20 42.96 6.18
N GLU A 57 31.54 42.61 7.43
CA GLU A 57 31.05 41.39 8.08
C GLU A 57 29.53 41.40 8.27
N ASN A 58 28.96 42.51 8.74
CA ASN A 58 27.52 42.61 8.94
C ASN A 58 26.76 42.53 7.62
N CYS A 59 27.24 43.20 6.57
CA CYS A 59 26.65 43.11 5.24
C CYS A 59 26.63 41.66 4.72
N ALA A 60 27.74 40.93 4.90
CA ALA A 60 27.82 39.52 4.53
C ALA A 60 26.84 38.65 5.35
N LYS A 61 26.81 38.82 6.68
CA LYS A 61 25.89 38.09 7.57
C LYS A 61 24.43 38.31 7.18
N GLU A 62 24.04 39.55 6.90
CA GLU A 62 22.67 39.87 6.49
C GLU A 62 22.30 39.24 5.14
N ALA A 63 23.21 39.27 4.17
CA ALA A 63 23.00 38.65 2.87
C ALA A 63 22.82 37.13 2.99
N ILE A 64 23.69 36.47 3.75
CA ILE A 64 23.60 35.02 4.03
C ILE A 64 22.29 34.70 4.74
N TRP A 65 21.88 35.49 5.74
CA TRP A 65 20.63 35.27 6.46
C TRP A 65 19.42 35.32 5.53
N LYS A 66 19.32 36.37 4.70
CA LYS A 66 18.22 36.52 3.72
C LYS A 66 18.17 35.35 2.75
N TRP A 67 19.33 34.90 2.26
CA TRP A 67 19.43 33.72 1.40
C TRP A 67 18.96 32.45 2.12
N LYS A 68 19.37 32.21 3.37
CA LYS A 68 18.94 31.02 4.15
C LYS A 68 17.43 30.97 4.36
N VAL A 69 16.82 32.11 4.68
CA VAL A 69 15.36 32.20 4.84
C VAL A 69 14.65 31.87 3.52
N ALA A 70 15.05 32.52 2.43
CA ALA A 70 14.46 32.28 1.11
C ALA A 70 14.64 30.84 0.62
N SER A 71 15.82 30.26 0.85
CA SER A 71 16.13 28.86 0.50
C SER A 71 15.25 27.88 1.29
N ASN A 72 15.09 28.10 2.60
CA ASN A 72 14.21 27.29 3.43
C ASN A 72 12.74 27.39 3.04
N GLU A 73 12.26 28.58 2.67
CA GLU A 73 10.90 28.79 2.17
C GLU A 73 10.68 28.05 0.84
N ALA A 74 11.60 28.20 -0.11
CA ALA A 74 11.56 27.49 -1.38
C ALA A 74 11.59 25.96 -1.19
N ALA A 75 12.42 25.45 -0.27
CA ALA A 75 12.48 24.03 0.06
C ALA A 75 11.17 23.51 0.67
N LYS A 76 10.55 24.28 1.58
CA LYS A 76 9.23 23.93 2.17
C LYS A 76 8.12 23.93 1.13
N GLU A 77 8.11 24.91 0.22
CA GLU A 77 7.16 24.95 -0.88
C GLU A 77 7.33 23.76 -1.84
N ALA A 78 8.56 23.43 -2.19
CA ALA A 78 8.88 22.28 -3.03
C ALA A 78 8.44 20.96 -2.36
N ALA A 79 8.73 20.81 -1.06
CA ALA A 79 8.29 19.65 -0.29
C ALA A 79 6.76 19.53 -0.24
N THR A 80 6.05 20.64 -0.03
CA THR A 80 4.58 20.67 0.00
C THR A 80 3.98 20.33 -1.37
N LYS A 81 4.57 20.85 -2.46
CA LYS A 81 4.15 20.50 -3.83
C LYS A 81 4.37 19.02 -4.11
N LYS A 82 5.54 18.48 -3.75
CA LYS A 82 5.85 17.06 -3.90
C LYS A 82 4.87 16.18 -3.10
N GLN A 83 4.60 16.53 -1.84
CA GLN A 83 3.64 15.81 -1.01
C GLN A 83 2.23 15.80 -1.61
N LYS A 84 1.75 16.94 -2.14
CA LYS A 84 0.45 17.00 -2.81
C LYS A 84 0.37 16.10 -4.05
N VAL A 85 1.43 16.06 -4.84
CA VAL A 85 1.51 15.20 -6.04
C VAL A 85 1.53 13.72 -5.64
N ASP A 86 2.31 13.37 -4.61
CA ASP A 86 2.39 12.01 -4.08
C ASP A 86 1.04 11.57 -3.47
N ASP A 87 0.39 12.43 -2.69
CA ASP A 87 -0.95 12.19 -2.12
C ASP A 87 -2.01 12.02 -3.22
N GLU A 88 -1.95 12.80 -4.30
CA GLU A 88 -2.88 12.68 -5.43
C GLU A 88 -2.66 11.35 -6.19
N LYS A 89 -1.40 10.94 -6.37
CA LYS A 89 -1.05 9.65 -6.96
C LYS A 89 -1.56 8.49 -6.12
N GLN A 90 -1.29 8.51 -4.81
CA GLN A 90 -1.79 7.50 -3.86
C GLN A 90 -3.31 7.43 -3.87
N ARG A 91 -3.98 8.59 -3.93
CA ARG A 91 -5.44 8.66 -4.03
C ARG A 91 -5.97 7.97 -5.28
N LYS A 92 -5.39 8.27 -6.45
CA LYS A 92 -5.81 7.67 -7.74
C LYS A 92 -5.60 6.15 -7.75
N GLU A 93 -4.47 5.70 -7.23
CA GLU A 93 -4.16 4.28 -7.11
C GLU A 93 -5.14 3.57 -6.17
N LEU A 94 -5.43 4.17 -5.02
CA LEU A 94 -6.33 3.58 -4.03
C LEU A 94 -7.79 3.55 -4.51
N VAL A 95 -8.23 4.55 -5.28
CA VAL A 95 -9.54 4.54 -5.97
C VAL A 95 -9.63 3.35 -6.94
N LYS A 96 -8.60 3.15 -7.78
CA LYS A 96 -8.57 2.03 -8.74
C LYS A 96 -8.62 0.68 -8.02
N ASN A 97 -7.81 0.51 -6.97
CA ASN A 97 -7.78 -0.73 -6.19
C ASN A 97 -9.13 -0.99 -5.50
N LEU A 98 -9.81 0.03 -4.99
CA LEU A 98 -11.14 -0.10 -4.40
C LEU A 98 -12.21 -0.55 -5.41
N GLN A 99 -12.17 -0.01 -6.63
CA GLN A 99 -13.08 -0.43 -7.71
C GLN A 99 -12.86 -1.90 -8.08
N GLU A 100 -11.60 -2.33 -8.22
CA GLU A 100 -11.23 -3.73 -8.49
C GLU A 100 -11.68 -4.65 -7.34
N ARG A 101 -11.50 -4.24 -6.08
CA ARG A 101 -11.98 -5.01 -4.92
C ARG A 101 -13.50 -5.13 -4.89
N ASP A 102 -14.25 -4.08 -5.19
CA ASP A 102 -15.72 -4.16 -5.23
C ASP A 102 -16.20 -5.16 -6.29
N ALA A 103 -15.55 -5.19 -7.46
CA ALA A 103 -15.82 -6.19 -8.49
C ALA A 103 -15.53 -7.61 -7.98
N ASN A 104 -14.41 -7.81 -7.28
CA ASN A 104 -14.07 -9.11 -6.67
C ASN A 104 -15.05 -9.50 -5.55
N ILE A 105 -15.50 -8.57 -4.71
CA ILE A 105 -16.51 -8.84 -3.68
C ILE A 105 -17.82 -9.30 -4.34
N PHE A 106 -18.21 -8.67 -5.45
CA PHE A 106 -19.40 -9.05 -6.18
C PHE A 106 -19.30 -10.49 -6.73
N THR A 107 -18.17 -10.85 -7.36
CA THR A 107 -17.96 -12.21 -7.86
C THR A 107 -17.90 -13.24 -6.74
N LEU A 108 -17.19 -12.96 -5.66
CA LEU A 108 -17.10 -13.85 -4.49
C LEU A 108 -18.46 -14.07 -3.82
N ARG A 109 -19.30 -13.02 -3.71
CA ARG A 109 -20.67 -13.17 -3.19
C ARG A 109 -21.55 -14.01 -4.10
N LYS A 110 -21.41 -13.85 -5.43
CA LYS A 110 -22.12 -14.68 -6.40
C LYS A 110 -21.74 -16.15 -6.24
N LEU A 111 -20.43 -16.45 -6.17
CA LEU A 111 -19.93 -17.81 -5.95
C LEU A 111 -20.40 -18.40 -4.61
N LEU A 112 -20.35 -17.61 -3.54
CA LEU A 112 -20.86 -18.04 -2.23
C LEU A 112 -22.36 -18.39 -2.32
N ALA A 113 -23.17 -17.56 -2.97
CA ALA A 113 -24.60 -17.83 -3.14
C ALA A 113 -24.85 -19.12 -3.94
N GLU A 114 -24.11 -19.34 -5.04
CA GLU A 114 -24.18 -20.57 -5.84
C GLU A 114 -23.78 -21.81 -5.01
N LYS A 115 -22.71 -21.74 -4.21
CA LYS A 115 -22.28 -22.86 -3.36
C LYS A 115 -23.24 -23.15 -2.20
N LYS A 116 -23.80 -22.12 -1.58
CA LYS A 116 -24.83 -22.30 -0.54
C LYS A 116 -26.11 -22.91 -1.10
N ALA A 117 -26.53 -22.45 -2.27
CA ALA A 117 -27.68 -23.00 -2.97
C ALA A 117 -27.50 -24.49 -3.31
N ALA A 118 -26.29 -24.88 -3.74
CA ALA A 118 -25.94 -26.28 -3.96
C ALA A 118 -25.97 -27.11 -2.66
N LEU A 119 -25.51 -26.56 -1.54
CA LEU A 119 -25.57 -27.24 -0.24
C LEU A 119 -27.00 -27.39 0.30
N GLU A 120 -27.85 -26.38 0.10
CA GLU A 120 -29.23 -26.34 0.60
C GLU A 120 -30.26 -26.89 -0.41
N ASP A 121 -29.81 -27.44 -1.55
CA ASP A 121 -30.63 -27.98 -2.65
C ASP A 121 -31.78 -27.05 -3.08
N THR A 122 -31.50 -25.74 -3.07
CA THR A 122 -32.45 -24.65 -3.36
C THR A 122 -31.94 -23.80 -4.52
N GLU A 123 -32.85 -23.15 -5.27
CA GLU A 123 -32.42 -22.29 -6.38
C GLU A 123 -31.59 -21.09 -5.89
N PRO A 124 -30.50 -20.72 -6.59
CA PRO A 124 -29.61 -19.66 -6.17
C PRO A 124 -30.33 -18.31 -6.19
N VAL A 125 -30.59 -17.76 -5.00
CA VAL A 125 -31.15 -16.41 -4.88
C VAL A 125 -30.12 -15.41 -5.41
N PRO A 126 -30.47 -14.57 -6.42
CA PRO A 126 -29.53 -13.62 -6.98
C PRO A 126 -29.10 -12.60 -5.92
N PRO A 127 -27.80 -12.26 -5.83
CA PRO A 127 -27.34 -11.27 -4.87
C PRO A 127 -28.00 -9.92 -5.13
N THR A 128 -28.55 -9.29 -4.08
CA THR A 128 -29.24 -8.01 -4.19
C THR A 128 -28.30 -6.94 -4.79
N PRO A 129 -28.72 -6.19 -5.82
CA PRO A 129 -27.87 -5.19 -6.46
C PRO A 129 -27.43 -4.11 -5.45
N GLN A 130 -26.13 -3.98 -5.23
CA GLN A 130 -25.58 -2.88 -4.45
C GLN A 130 -25.26 -1.72 -5.36
N LYS A 131 -25.67 -0.49 -4.97
CA LYS A 131 -25.30 0.71 -5.71
C LYS A 131 -23.77 0.82 -5.77
N PRO A 132 -23.18 1.12 -6.94
CA PRO A 132 -21.74 1.34 -7.05
C PRO A 132 -21.33 2.51 -6.15
N GLN A 133 -20.32 2.30 -5.31
CA GLN A 133 -19.82 3.34 -4.43
C GLN A 133 -18.95 4.32 -5.23
N VAL A 134 -19.19 5.63 -5.09
CA VAL A 134 -18.45 6.66 -5.82
C VAL A 134 -17.23 7.12 -5.03
N TYR A 135 -16.03 6.69 -5.44
CA TYR A 135 -14.78 6.94 -4.73
C TYR A 135 -14.08 8.26 -5.10
N ASP A 136 -14.36 8.80 -6.29
CA ASP A 136 -13.66 9.96 -6.86
C ASP A 136 -13.79 11.26 -6.05
N LYS A 137 -14.76 11.32 -5.13
CA LYS A 137 -15.01 12.51 -4.30
C LYS A 137 -14.50 12.36 -2.87
N MET A 138 -13.97 11.19 -2.48
CA MET A 138 -13.52 10.95 -1.11
C MET A 138 -12.08 11.43 -0.87
N PRO A 139 -11.75 11.93 0.34
CA PRO A 139 -10.38 12.25 0.73
C PRO A 139 -9.56 10.97 0.99
N LEU A 140 -8.23 11.07 0.89
CA LEU A 140 -7.28 9.94 1.05
C LEU A 140 -7.54 9.12 2.33
N GLN A 141 -7.75 9.79 3.47
CA GLN A 141 -8.01 9.12 4.74
C GLN A 141 -9.33 8.33 4.73
N ALA A 142 -10.38 8.85 4.10
CA ALA A 142 -11.64 8.14 3.99
C ALA A 142 -11.52 6.94 3.06
N LEU A 143 -10.84 7.11 1.92
CA LEU A 143 -10.56 6.01 0.99
C LEU A 143 -9.79 4.88 1.69
N SER A 144 -8.74 5.18 2.46
CA SER A 144 -7.99 4.18 3.23
C SER A 144 -8.84 3.43 4.28
N ARG A 145 -9.83 4.09 4.90
CA ARG A 145 -10.76 3.41 5.81
C ARG A 145 -11.68 2.45 5.06
N VAL A 146 -12.18 2.87 3.89
CA VAL A 146 -13.00 2.00 3.05
C VAL A 146 -12.18 0.81 2.55
N ASP A 147 -10.93 1.03 2.18
CA ASP A 147 -9.95 0.01 1.78
C ASP A 147 -9.88 -1.13 2.80
N LYS A 148 -9.61 -0.79 4.06
CA LYS A 148 -9.55 -1.74 5.17
C LYS A 148 -10.89 -2.46 5.40
N ALA A 149 -12.00 -1.75 5.26
CA ALA A 149 -13.33 -2.34 5.39
C ALA A 149 -13.63 -3.34 4.25
N ARG A 150 -13.19 -3.05 3.03
CA ARG A 150 -13.31 -3.98 1.89
C ARG A 150 -12.42 -5.20 2.08
N ASP A 151 -11.19 -5.04 2.52
CA ASP A 151 -10.29 -6.16 2.82
C ASP A 151 -10.89 -7.08 3.89
N ALA A 152 -11.45 -6.52 4.97
CA ALA A 152 -12.17 -7.30 5.98
C ALA A 152 -13.40 -8.04 5.41
N THR A 153 -14.11 -7.41 4.46
CA THR A 153 -15.26 -8.03 3.79
C THR A 153 -14.84 -9.20 2.90
N VAL A 154 -13.77 -9.05 2.11
CA VAL A 154 -13.20 -10.12 1.29
C VAL A 154 -12.78 -11.28 2.17
N ALA A 155 -12.03 -11.02 3.24
CA ALA A 155 -11.60 -12.05 4.17
C ALA A 155 -12.78 -12.81 4.80
N PHE A 156 -13.86 -12.09 5.15
CA PHE A 156 -15.07 -12.72 5.67
C PHE A 156 -15.76 -13.63 4.65
N ILE A 157 -15.90 -13.18 3.40
CA ILE A 157 -16.53 -13.98 2.34
C ILE A 157 -15.72 -15.23 2.05
N LEU A 158 -14.39 -15.11 1.92
CA LEU A 158 -13.50 -16.25 1.71
C LEU A 158 -13.66 -17.29 2.82
N LYS A 159 -13.64 -16.86 4.09
CA LYS A 159 -13.87 -17.75 5.23
C LYS A 159 -15.24 -18.45 5.19
N GLN A 160 -16.28 -17.79 4.68
CA GLN A 160 -17.59 -18.43 4.51
C GLN A 160 -17.61 -19.43 3.36
N ILE A 161 -16.90 -19.15 2.26
CA ILE A 161 -16.75 -20.09 1.15
C ILE A 161 -16.02 -21.34 1.62
N ASP A 162 -14.88 -21.18 2.32
CA ASP A 162 -14.10 -22.30 2.87
C ASP A 162 -14.97 -23.20 3.76
N LYS A 163 -15.80 -22.59 4.62
CA LYS A 163 -16.73 -23.33 5.50
C LYS A 163 -17.76 -24.13 4.70
N VAL A 164 -18.36 -23.53 3.68
CA VAL A 164 -19.36 -24.21 2.82
C VAL A 164 -18.71 -25.31 2.00
N GLU A 165 -17.48 -25.11 1.53
CA GLU A 165 -16.71 -26.14 0.83
C GLU A 165 -16.37 -27.33 1.73
N GLU A 166 -15.98 -27.09 2.99
CA GLU A 166 -15.79 -28.16 3.98
C GLU A 166 -17.08 -28.93 4.25
N GLU A 167 -18.21 -28.24 4.40
CA GLU A 167 -19.53 -28.87 4.60
C GLU A 167 -19.97 -29.70 3.39
N LEU A 168 -19.85 -29.16 2.17
CA LEU A 168 -20.13 -29.88 0.94
C LEU A 168 -19.29 -31.16 0.84
N LYS A 169 -18.00 -31.07 1.14
CA LYS A 169 -17.08 -32.21 1.12
C LYS A 169 -17.47 -33.28 2.15
N LEU A 170 -17.96 -32.89 3.32
CA LEU A 170 -18.46 -33.83 4.33
C LEU A 170 -19.75 -34.52 3.88
N VAL A 171 -20.67 -33.78 3.24
CA VAL A 171 -21.89 -34.36 2.66
C VAL A 171 -21.54 -35.37 1.57
N GLU A 172 -20.67 -35.01 0.63
CA GLU A 172 -20.21 -35.91 -0.43
C GLU A 172 -19.54 -37.18 0.13
N ALA A 173 -18.76 -37.07 1.20
CA ALA A 173 -18.12 -38.24 1.84
C ALA A 173 -19.14 -39.16 2.53
N LEU A 174 -20.16 -38.60 3.21
CA LEU A 174 -21.23 -39.36 3.84
C LEU A 174 -22.13 -40.07 2.80
N GLU A 175 -22.40 -39.40 1.68
CA GLU A 175 -23.14 -39.99 0.55
C GLU A 175 -22.37 -41.15 -0.09
N ALA A 176 -21.04 -41.02 -0.25
CA ALA A 176 -20.21 -42.10 -0.75
C ALA A 176 -20.20 -43.32 0.20
N ASP A 177 -20.02 -43.12 1.50
CA ASP A 177 -20.04 -44.19 2.52
C ASP A 177 -21.42 -44.88 2.58
N THR A 178 -22.51 -44.11 2.43
CA THR A 178 -23.84 -44.70 2.35
C THR A 178 -24.03 -45.47 1.05
N GLN A 179 -23.65 -44.95 -0.12
CA GLN A 179 -23.77 -45.73 -1.35
C GLN A 179 -22.92 -47.01 -1.37
N GLU A 180 -21.73 -47.03 -0.76
CA GLU A 180 -20.97 -48.26 -0.53
C GLU A 180 -21.72 -49.23 0.39
N SER A 181 -22.23 -48.74 1.53
CA SER A 181 -23.02 -49.56 2.47
C SER A 181 -24.26 -50.19 1.85
N TRP A 182 -24.95 -49.48 0.94
CA TRP A 182 -26.15 -49.99 0.29
C TRP A 182 -25.81 -50.96 -0.85
N ASN A 183 -24.73 -50.72 -1.59
CA ASN A 183 -24.23 -51.65 -2.60
C ASN A 183 -23.76 -52.97 -1.97
N ASP A 184 -23.04 -52.92 -0.84
CA ASP A 184 -22.60 -54.10 -0.09
C ASP A 184 -23.80 -54.91 0.43
N ALA A 185 -24.85 -54.22 0.93
CA ALA A 185 -26.07 -54.88 1.39
C ALA A 185 -26.89 -55.51 0.24
N GLU A 186 -26.90 -54.89 -0.95
CA GLU A 186 -27.51 -55.47 -2.15
C GLU A 186 -26.72 -56.67 -2.68
N GLU A 187 -25.38 -56.65 -2.60
CA GLU A 187 -24.51 -57.76 -2.98
C GLU A 187 -24.68 -58.95 -2.00
N GLU A 188 -24.76 -58.72 -0.69
CA GLU A 188 -25.06 -59.76 0.30
C GLU A 188 -26.49 -60.34 0.14
N ALA A 189 -27.50 -59.50 -0.09
CA ALA A 189 -28.88 -59.94 -0.29
C ALA A 189 -29.07 -60.75 -1.58
N SER A 190 -28.27 -60.47 -2.61
CA SER A 190 -28.27 -61.24 -3.87
C SER A 190 -27.50 -62.57 -3.74
N LEU A 191 -26.46 -62.64 -2.90
CA LEU A 191 -25.78 -63.88 -2.52
C LEU A 191 -26.65 -64.82 -1.67
N GLU A 192 -27.46 -64.29 -0.74
CA GLU A 192 -28.41 -65.10 0.06
C GLU A 192 -29.54 -65.70 -0.78
N LYS A 193 -30.09 -64.96 -1.75
CA LYS A 193 -31.11 -65.48 -2.69
C LYS A 193 -30.58 -66.60 -3.60
N GLY A 194 -29.26 -66.69 -3.79
CA GLY A 194 -28.61 -67.78 -4.53
C GLY A 194 -28.56 -69.12 -3.79
N LYS A 195 -28.70 -69.14 -2.45
CA LYS A 195 -28.62 -70.37 -1.63
C LYS A 195 -29.97 -71.07 -1.40
N GLY A 196 -31.09 -70.51 -1.85
CA GLY A 196 -32.44 -71.00 -1.57
C GLY A 196 -33.06 -71.98 -2.59
N LYS A 197 -32.30 -72.52 -3.56
CA LYS A 197 -32.83 -73.52 -4.52
C LYS A 197 -32.43 -74.95 -4.11
N GLU A 198 -33.01 -75.45 -3.02
CA GLU A 198 -33.14 -76.89 -2.81
C GLU A 198 -34.11 -77.45 -3.86
N VAL A 199 -33.63 -78.34 -4.73
CA VAL A 199 -34.47 -79.24 -5.50
C VAL A 199 -34.32 -80.62 -4.88
N ALA A 200 -35.45 -81.15 -4.41
CA ALA A 200 -35.64 -82.38 -3.66
C ALA A 200 -35.11 -83.64 -4.38
N PRO A 201 -34.87 -84.76 -3.66
CA PRO A 201 -34.11 -85.90 -4.12
C PRO A 201 -34.98 -86.87 -4.94
N SER A 202 -34.41 -87.44 -6.01
CA SER A 202 -35.02 -88.50 -6.81
C SER A 202 -34.01 -89.63 -7.02
N THR A 203 -34.12 -90.62 -6.13
CA THR A 203 -33.83 -92.06 -6.15
C THR A 203 -32.90 -92.67 -7.23
N PRO A 204 -32.00 -93.60 -6.85
CA PRO A 204 -31.03 -94.24 -7.75
C PRO A 204 -31.57 -95.51 -8.40
N GLU A 205 -31.13 -95.81 -9.62
CA GLU A 205 -31.28 -97.16 -10.20
C GLU A 205 -30.08 -97.51 -11.09
N GLN A 206 -29.32 -98.50 -10.58
CA GLN A 206 -28.43 -99.53 -11.18
C GLN A 206 -27.36 -99.14 -12.20
#